data_AF-A0A2M8P5Y5-F1
#
_entry.id   AF-A0A2M8P5Y5-F1
#
_cell.length_a   1.000
_cell.length_b   1.000
_cell.length_c   1.000
_cell.angle_alpha   90.00
_cell.angle_beta   90.00
_cell.angle_gamma   90.00
#
_symmetry.space_group_name_H-M   'P 1'
#
loop_
_entity.id
_entity.type
_entity.pdbx_description
1 polymer ?
#
loop_
_entity_poly.entity_id
_entity_poly.type
_entity_poly.pdbx_seq_one_letter_code
_entity_poly.pdbx_strand_id
1 'polypeptide(L)' 'MASDEEGRPREDLLADTESELPEQATSRQLLTETIERLLNMLPQREAEILRLRYGFEDGENRSMAQIGEIMGYSRERIRQ' A
#
# COMPACT_ATOMS: atom_id res chain seq x y z
N MET A 1 56.23 4.67 12.66
CA MET A 1 55.73 3.32 12.33
C MET A 1 54.64 3.02 13.34
N ALA A 2 53.38 3.10 12.91
CA ALA A 2 52.47 1.96 12.64
C ALA A 2 51.56 1.77 13.87
N SER A 3 50.23 1.75 13.81
CA SER A 3 49.28 1.78 12.71
C SER A 3 47.95 2.33 13.25
N ASP A 4 47.12 2.80 12.31
CA ASP A 4 45.75 3.26 12.48
C ASP A 4 44.80 2.23 13.13
N GLU A 5 43.67 2.76 13.61
CA GLU A 5 42.33 2.16 13.55
C GLU A 5 42.01 0.96 14.47
N GLU A 6 41.69 1.25 15.74
CA GLU A 6 40.86 0.36 16.58
C GLU A 6 39.91 1.25 17.40
N GLY A 7 38.60 1.22 17.27
CA GLY A 7 37.68 0.54 16.38
C GLY A 7 36.33 1.18 16.71
N ARG A 8 35.61 1.62 15.68
CA ARG A 8 34.38 2.42 15.79
C ARG A 8 33.41 1.83 16.83
N PRO A 9 32.72 2.68 17.63
CA PRO A 9 31.71 2.24 18.56
C PRO A 9 30.69 1.33 17.86
N ARG A 10 30.57 0.11 18.37
CA ARG A 10 29.76 -0.98 17.81
C ARG A 10 28.25 -0.69 17.91
N GLU A 11 27.87 0.43 18.52
CA GLU A 11 26.50 0.97 18.52
C GLU A 11 26.03 1.58 17.18
N ASP A 12 26.92 1.83 16.21
CA ASP A 12 26.54 2.44 14.91
C ASP A 12 26.08 1.42 13.84
N LEU A 13 25.96 0.14 14.21
CA LEU A 13 25.48 -0.95 13.34
C LEU A 13 24.18 -1.58 13.85
N LEU A 14 23.36 -0.79 14.53
CA LEU A 14 21.94 -1.08 14.58
C LEU A 14 21.38 -0.73 13.19
N ALA A 15 21.63 -1.61 12.22
CA ALA A 15 20.93 -1.60 10.96
C ALA A 15 19.45 -1.61 11.32
N ASP A 16 18.78 -0.53 10.98
CA ASP A 16 17.40 -0.25 11.33
C ASP A 16 16.54 -1.32 10.63
N THR A 17 16.36 -2.46 11.28
CA THR A 17 15.64 -3.62 10.73
C THR A 17 14.15 -3.35 10.56
N GLU A 18 13.67 -2.19 11.01
CA GLU A 18 12.32 -1.67 10.76
C GLU A 18 12.24 -0.83 9.48
N SER A 19 13.36 -0.40 8.90
CA SER A 19 13.36 0.37 7.65
C SER A 19 13.22 -0.57 6.44
N GLU A 20 12.12 -0.43 5.72
CA GLU A 20 11.84 -1.13 4.46
C GLU A 20 13.04 -0.94 3.50
N LEU A 21 13.62 -2.04 3.00
CA LEU A 21 14.80 -1.94 2.14
C LEU A 21 14.45 -1.12 0.88
N PRO A 22 15.36 -0.28 0.35
CA PRO A 22 15.06 0.54 -0.82
C PRO A 22 14.51 -0.24 -2.02
N GLU A 23 14.98 -1.47 -2.21
CA GLU A 23 14.48 -2.41 -3.21
C GLU A 23 13.03 -2.86 -2.96
N GLN A 24 12.66 -3.11 -1.70
CA GLN A 24 11.31 -3.46 -1.30
C GLN A 24 10.36 -2.27 -1.48
N ALA A 25 10.78 -1.07 -1.07
CA ALA A 25 10.03 0.16 -1.27
C ALA A 25 9.77 0.43 -2.77
N THR A 26 10.79 0.26 -3.61
CA THR A 26 10.66 0.39 -5.08
C THR A 26 9.68 -0.62 -5.65
N SER A 27 9.79 -1.88 -5.23
CA SER A 27 8.89 -2.96 -5.67
C SER A 27 7.44 -2.68 -5.28
N ARG A 28 7.22 -2.19 -4.06
CA ARG A 28 5.90 -1.78 -3.57
C ARG A 28 5.33 -0.62 -4.37
N GLN A 29 6.14 0.39 -4.70
CA GLN A 29 5.72 1.51 -5.54
C GLN A 29 5.27 1.04 -6.92
N LEU A 30 6.04 0.16 -7.58
CA LEU A 30 5.66 -0.43 -8.87
C LEU A 30 4.32 -1.18 -8.80
N LEU A 31 4.09 -1.93 -7.72
CA LEU A 31 2.82 -2.63 -7.51
C LEU A 31 1.66 -1.65 -7.35
N THR A 32 1.82 -0.61 -6.54
CA THR A 32 0.81 0.43 -6.36
C THR A 32 0.49 1.13 -7.68
N GLU A 33 1.49 1.53 -8.46
CA GLU A 33 1.29 2.13 -9.78
C GLU A 33 0.54 1.21 -10.75
N THR A 34 0.82 -0.09 -10.68
CA THR A 34 0.16 -1.09 -11.53
C THR A 34 -1.32 -1.21 -11.14
N ILE A 35 -1.61 -1.29 -9.84
CA ILE A 35 -2.99 -1.32 -9.32
C ILE A 35 -3.74 -0.06 -9.73
N GLU A 36 -3.13 1.12 -9.56
CA GLU A 36 -3.71 2.40 -9.97
C GLU A 36 -4.02 2.43 -11.48
N ARG A 37 -3.12 1.95 -12.33
CA ARG A 37 -3.37 1.83 -13.77
C ARG A 37 -4.55 0.91 -14.08
N LEU A 38 -4.64 -0.24 -13.42
CA LEU A 38 -5.75 -1.18 -13.62
C LEU A 38 -7.09 -0.59 -13.16
N LEU A 39 -7.11 0.09 -12.01
CA LEU A 39 -8.29 0.79 -11.51
C LEU A 39 -8.75 1.88 -12.48
N ASN A 40 -7.83 2.60 -13.10
CA ASN A 40 -8.13 3.64 -14.09
C ASN A 40 -8.66 3.09 -15.42
N MET A 41 -8.52 1.79 -15.69
CA MET A 41 -9.12 1.13 -16.87
C MET A 41 -10.56 0.68 -16.62
N LEU A 42 -11.00 0.63 -15.36
CA LEU A 42 -12.36 0.26 -14.99
C LEU A 42 -13.30 1.47 -15.08
N PRO A 43 -14.62 1.24 -15.25
CA PRO A 43 -15.61 2.27 -15.05
C PRO A 43 -15.42 2.94 -13.68
N GLN A 44 -15.57 4.27 -13.62
CA GLN A 44 -15.32 5.06 -12.41
C GLN A 44 -15.96 4.45 -11.15
N ARG A 45 -17.20 3.97 -11.28
CA ARG A 45 -17.94 3.32 -10.20
C ARG A 45 -17.30 2.01 -9.71
N GLU A 46 -16.84 1.16 -10.63
CA GLU A 46 -16.19 -0.12 -10.28
C GLU A 46 -14.83 0.11 -9.62
N ALA A 47 -14.07 1.07 -10.14
CA ALA A 47 -12.80 1.49 -9.54
C ALA A 47 -13.01 1.99 -8.10
N GLU A 48 -14.03 2.82 -7.88
CA GLU A 48 -14.36 3.37 -6.57
C GLU A 48 -14.84 2.28 -5.58
N ILE A 49 -15.64 1.30 -6.04
CA ILE A 49 -16.01 0.14 -5.22
C ILE A 49 -14.76 -0.65 -4.79
N LEU A 50 -13.81 -0.87 -5.69
CA LEU A 50 -12.57 -1.59 -5.37
C LEU A 50 -11.68 -0.78 -4.41
N ARG A 51 -11.56 0.53 -4.62
CA ARG A 51 -10.83 1.44 -3.70
C ARG A 51 -11.37 1.34 -2.28
N LEU A 52 -12.69 1.42 -2.10
CA LEU A 52 -13.34 1.32 -0.79
C LEU A 52 -13.26 -0.08 -0.18
N ARG A 53 -13.32 -1.14 -1.01
CA ARG A 53 -13.29 -2.52 -0.52
C ARG A 53 -11.94 -2.93 0.04
N TYR A 54 -10.88 -2.53 -0.65
CA TYR A 54 -9.50 -2.92 -0.32
C TYR A 54 -8.71 -1.81 0.39
N GLY A 55 -9.37 -0.71 0.75
CA GLY A 55 -8.73 0.39 1.46
C GLY A 55 -7.59 1.03 0.69
N PHE A 56 -7.68 1.12 -0.65
CA PHE A 56 -6.60 1.70 -1.45
C PHE A 56 -6.43 3.21 -1.23
N GLU A 57 -7.42 3.90 -0.66
CA GLU A 57 -7.33 5.32 -0.29
C GLU A 57 -7.02 5.57 1.19
N ASP A 58 -7.65 4.80 2.09
CA ASP A 58 -7.63 5.07 3.54
C ASP A 58 -7.09 3.91 4.38
N GLY A 59 -6.68 2.82 3.75
CA GLY A 59 -6.17 1.62 4.42
C GLY A 59 -7.25 0.76 5.08
N GLU A 60 -8.54 1.14 4.99
CA GLU A 60 -9.63 0.42 5.63
C GLU A 60 -10.43 -0.43 4.63
N ASN A 61 -10.47 -1.73 4.88
CA ASN A 61 -11.27 -2.64 4.08
C ASN A 61 -12.76 -2.53 4.45
N ARG A 62 -13.62 -2.27 3.46
CA ARG A 62 -15.08 -2.20 3.67
C ARG A 62 -15.81 -3.39 3.07
N SER A 63 -16.89 -3.80 3.72
CA SER A 63 -17.81 -4.81 3.20
C SER A 63 -18.73 -4.25 2.11
N MET A 64 -19.28 -5.12 1.26
CA MET A 64 -20.24 -4.70 0.22
C MET A 64 -21.50 -4.00 0.78
N ALA A 65 -21.88 -4.31 2.02
CA ALA A 65 -22.99 -3.64 2.68
C ALA A 65 -22.62 -2.19 3.01
N GLN A 66 -21.46 -1.97 3.63
CA GLN A 66 -20.95 -0.63 3.95
C GLN A 66 -20.69 0.20 2.69
N ILE A 67 -20.15 -0.41 1.63
CA ILE A 67 -19.94 0.27 0.34
C ILE A 67 -21.29 0.67 -0.28
N GLY A 68 -22.30 -0.20 -0.20
CA GLY A 68 -23.66 0.11 -0.65
C GLY A 68 -24.27 1.29 0.12
N GLU A 69 -24.08 1.34 1.44
CA GLU A 69 -24.51 2.47 2.28
C GLU A 69 -23.81 3.77 1.89
N ILE A 70 -22.49 3.75 1.67
CA ILE A 70 -21.69 4.92 1.28
C ILE A 70 -22.12 5.44 -0.10
N MET A 71 -22.38 4.55 -1.05
CA MET A 71 -22.74 4.92 -2.42
C MET A 71 -24.24 5.11 -2.66
N GLY A 72 -25.08 4.91 -1.64
CA GLY A 72 -26.54 4.99 -1.79
C GLY A 72 -27.14 3.91 -2.69
N TYR A 73 -26.45 2.78 -2.86
CA TYR A 73 -26.91 1.65 -3.68
C TYR A 73 -27.24 0.44 -2.81
N SER A 74 -28.23 -0.35 -3.24
CA SER A 74 -28.49 -1.64 -2.61
C SER A 74 -27.30 -2.60 -2.83
N ARG A 75 -27.08 -3.50 -1.87
CA ARG A 75 -26.01 -4.52 -1.93
C ARG A 75 -26.02 -5.33 -3.23
N GLU A 76 -27.21 -5.63 -3.75
CA GLU A 76 -27.37 -6.37 -5.02
C GLU A 76 -26.81 -5.57 -6.21
N ARG A 77 -26.95 -4.25 -6.19
CA ARG A 77 -26.48 -3.35 -7.25
C ARG A 77 -24.98 -3.06 -7.20
N ILE A 78 -24.32 -3.37 -6.08
CA ILE A 78 -22.86 -3.33 -5.95
C ILE A 78 -22.22 -4.65 -6.42
N ARG A 79 -22.97 -5.76 -6.40
CA ARG A 79 -22.48 -7.08 -6.84
C ARG A 79 -22.65 -7.30 -8.36
N GLN A 80 -23.66 -6.70 -8.97
CA GLN A 80 -23.89 -6.71 -10.41
C GLN A 80 -22.90 -5.81 -11.13
#